data_AF-A0A7N0TV79-F1
#
_entry.id   AF-A0A7N0TV79-F1
#
_cell.length_a   1.000
_cell.length_b   1.000
_cell.length_c   1.000
_cell.angle_alpha   90.00
_cell.angle_beta   90.00
_cell.angle_gamma   90.00
#
_symmetry.space_group_name_H-M   'P 1'
#
loop_
_entity.id
_entity.type
_entity.pdbx_description
1 polymer ?
#
loop_
_entity_poly.entity_id
_entity_poly.type
_entity_poly.pdbx_seq_one_letter_code
_entity_poly.pdbx_strand_id
1 'polypeptide(L)'
;MAGWAGIPPPHQRLEYLGKPLRDGFAFYNLGIRNSTILFFTRLPVPCPIQIPNGPVAVKVSMPLRGKWIELDMEIKPGDTVSRIKERVQEREGILPSRQLLIFNGKLMENEKTPWDYDIVGGSVLGLFVR
;
A
#
# COMPACT_ATOMS: atom_id res chain seq x y z
N MET A 1 17.92 -2.29 -9.02
CA MET A 1 18.29 -1.65 -10.30
C MET A 1 17.10 -0.83 -10.77
N ALA A 2 17.15 0.49 -10.56
CA ALA A 2 16.07 1.40 -10.92
C ALA A 2 16.10 1.64 -12.44
N GLY A 3 15.03 1.26 -13.14
CA GLY A 3 14.82 1.62 -14.54
C GLY A 3 14.80 3.14 -14.69
N TRP A 4 15.34 3.61 -15.81
CA TRP A 4 15.43 5.00 -16.25
C TRP A 4 14.26 5.88 -15.72
N ALA A 5 14.62 7.04 -15.16
CA ALA A 5 13.76 8.00 -14.46
C ALA A 5 13.30 7.65 -13.03
N GLY A 6 13.69 6.50 -12.46
CA GLY A 6 13.34 6.16 -11.07
C GLY A 6 11.85 5.81 -10.88
N ILE A 7 11.14 5.58 -11.98
CA ILE A 7 9.71 5.24 -11.99
C ILE A 7 9.59 3.72 -11.97
N PRO A 8 8.88 3.12 -11.01
CA PRO A 8 8.65 1.68 -10.98
C PRO A 8 7.99 1.18 -12.28
N PRO A 9 8.38 -0.01 -12.80
CA PRO A 9 7.78 -0.62 -13.99
C PRO A 9 6.24 -0.60 -14.07
N PRO A 10 5.45 -0.82 -12.98
CA PRO A 10 3.99 -0.77 -13.06
C PRO A 10 3.42 0.61 -13.40
N HIS A 11 4.22 1.68 -13.30
CA HIS A 11 3.81 3.06 -13.59
C HIS A 11 4.33 3.58 -14.93
N GLN A 12 4.96 2.71 -15.71
CA GLN A 12 5.44 2.99 -17.05
C GLN A 12 4.44 2.41 -18.06
N ARG A 13 3.84 3.24 -18.94
CA ARG A 13 3.02 2.76 -20.05
C ARG A 13 3.57 3.25 -21.37
N LEU A 14 3.85 2.29 -22.26
CA LEU A 14 4.31 2.57 -23.60
C LEU A 14 3.11 2.46 -24.55
N GLU A 15 2.92 3.48 -25.38
CA GLU A 15 1.81 3.59 -26.31
C GLU A 15 2.31 3.82 -27.74
N TYR A 16 1.66 3.19 -28.70
CA TYR A 16 1.91 3.37 -30.13
C TYR A 16 0.59 3.66 -30.84
N LEU A 17 0.50 4.79 -31.55
CA LEU A 17 -0.73 5.24 -32.21
C LEU A 17 -1.97 5.29 -31.29
N GLY A 18 -1.77 5.70 -30.03
CA GLY A 18 -2.82 5.77 -29.01
C GLY A 18 -3.27 4.42 -28.45
N LYS A 19 -2.57 3.32 -28.77
CA LYS A 19 -2.85 1.99 -28.21
C LYS A 19 -1.76 1.56 -27.22
N PRO A 20 -2.12 1.02 -26.05
CA PRO A 20 -1.15 0.48 -25.11
C PRO A 20 -0.45 -0.75 -25.68
N LEU A 21 0.87 -0.77 -25.56
CA LEU A 21 1.67 -1.95 -25.79
C LEU A 21 1.53 -2.88 -24.59
N ARG A 22 1.23 -4.16 -24.84
CA ARG A 22 1.13 -5.20 -23.82
C ARG A 22 2.32 -6.14 -23.93
N ASP A 23 2.75 -6.69 -22.80
CA ASP A 23 3.76 -7.73 -22.75
C ASP A 23 3.35 -8.91 -23.65
N GLY A 24 4.28 -9.38 -24.49
CA GLY A 24 4.04 -10.46 -25.46
C GLY A 24 3.66 -10.01 -26.88
N PHE A 25 3.50 -8.70 -27.15
CA PHE A 25 3.34 -8.21 -28.53
C PHE A 25 4.69 -7.92 -29.20
N ALA A 26 5.00 -8.63 -30.28
CA ALA A 26 6.18 -8.35 -31.09
C ALA A 26 6.03 -7.01 -31.83
N PHE A 27 7.05 -6.13 -31.72
CA PHE A 27 7.08 -4.82 -32.37
C PHE A 27 6.86 -4.88 -33.90
N TYR A 28 7.27 -5.98 -34.54
CA TYR A 28 7.05 -6.22 -35.96
C TYR A 28 5.56 -6.27 -36.34
N ASN A 29 4.71 -6.90 -35.51
CA ASN A 29 3.27 -7.02 -35.77
C ASN A 29 2.52 -5.69 -35.63
N LEU A 30 3.16 -4.68 -35.03
CA LEU A 30 2.63 -3.34 -34.87
C LEU A 30 3.25 -2.36 -35.87
N GLY A 31 4.07 -2.83 -36.83
CA GLY A 31 4.68 -1.97 -37.84
C GLY A 31 5.73 -1.00 -37.28
N ILE A 32 6.19 -1.23 -36.04
CA ILE A 32 7.22 -0.41 -35.40
C ILE A 32 8.56 -0.73 -36.06
N ARG A 33 9.13 0.30 -36.71
CA ARG A 33 10.44 0.26 -37.37
C ARG A 33 11.47 1.05 -36.57
N ASN A 34 12.74 0.80 -36.87
CA ASN A 34 13.84 1.72 -36.61
C ASN A 34 13.43 3.15 -37.05
N SER A 35 13.42 4.09 -36.10
CA SER A 35 12.90 5.49 -36.21
C SER A 35 11.41 5.71 -35.88
N THR A 36 10.68 4.70 -35.42
CA THR A 36 9.32 4.88 -34.92
C THR A 36 9.34 5.48 -33.52
N ILE A 37 8.58 6.55 -33.30
CA ILE A 37 8.46 7.21 -32.01
C ILE A 37 7.36 6.50 -31.20
N LEU A 38 7.72 6.04 -30.00
CA LEU A 38 6.78 5.52 -29.02
C LEU A 38 6.46 6.60 -28.00
N PHE A 39 5.20 6.69 -27.61
CA PHE A 39 4.78 7.60 -26.57
C PHE A 39 4.96 6.91 -25.23
N PHE A 40 5.81 7.48 -24.37
CA PHE A 40 5.91 7.08 -22.99
C PHE A 40 4.93 7.91 -22.17
N THR A 41 3.81 7.31 -21.81
CA THR A 41 2.85 7.93 -20.92
C THR A 41 3.19 7.50 -19.51
N ARG A 42 3.55 8.47 -18.66
CA ARG A 42 3.47 8.26 -17.22
C ARG A 42 1.99 8.10 -16.93
N LEU A 43 1.56 6.88 -16.62
CA LEU A 43 0.26 6.74 -16.00
C LEU A 43 0.26 7.66 -14.78
N PRO A 44 -0.83 8.42 -14.52
CA PRO A 44 -0.96 9.02 -13.21
C PRO A 44 -0.67 7.89 -12.24
N VAL A 45 0.35 8.08 -11.39
CA VAL A 45 0.41 7.30 -10.16
C VAL A 45 -1.03 7.31 -9.66
N PRO A 46 -1.71 6.17 -9.43
CA PRO A 46 -2.95 6.24 -8.66
C PRO A 46 -2.57 7.12 -7.48
N CYS A 47 -3.23 8.28 -7.37
CA CYS A 47 -2.79 9.37 -6.50
C CYS A 47 -2.29 8.73 -5.20
N PRO A 48 -1.09 9.07 -4.69
CA PRO A 48 -0.57 8.42 -3.49
C PRO A 48 -1.68 8.45 -2.47
N ILE A 49 -2.18 7.26 -2.11
CA ILE A 49 -3.42 7.05 -1.36
C ILE A 49 -3.48 8.09 -0.27
N GLN A 50 -4.31 9.13 -0.46
CA GLN A 50 -4.24 10.45 0.18
C GLN A 50 -3.24 10.49 1.34
N ILE A 51 -1.93 10.50 1.05
CA ILE A 51 -0.95 10.31 2.12
C ILE A 51 -1.03 11.60 2.93
N PRO A 52 -1.48 11.53 4.18
CA PRO A 52 -1.71 12.72 4.96
C PRO A 52 -0.38 13.43 5.17
N ASN A 53 -0.39 14.76 5.07
CA ASN A 53 0.79 15.59 5.34
C ASN A 53 1.21 15.56 6.82
N GLY A 54 0.50 14.82 7.67
CA GLY A 54 0.70 14.76 9.11
C GLY A 54 0.29 13.41 9.71
N PRO A 55 0.54 13.23 11.02
CA PRO A 55 0.10 12.04 11.73
C PRO A 55 -1.43 11.93 11.69
N VAL A 56 -1.90 10.69 11.62
CA VAL A 56 -3.33 10.37 11.57
C VAL A 56 -3.68 9.48 12.73
N ALA A 57 -4.72 9.85 13.46
CA ALA A 57 -5.26 9.03 14.54
C ALA A 57 -6.10 7.87 13.96
N VAL A 58 -5.77 6.65 14.35
CA VAL A 58 -6.52 5.43 14.06
C VAL A 58 -6.83 4.71 15.36
N LYS A 59 -7.93 3.96 15.36
CA LYS A 59 -8.33 3.14 16.50
C LYS A 59 -8.02 1.69 16.22
N VAL A 60 -7.39 1.01 17.17
CA VAL A 60 -7.21 -0.45 17.12
C VAL A 60 -8.18 -1.08 18.12
N SER A 61 -9.11 -1.87 17.62
CA SER A 61 -10.07 -2.61 18.45
C SER A 61 -9.62 -4.06 18.56
N MET A 62 -9.58 -4.58 19.79
CA MET A 62 -9.23 -5.98 20.04
C MET A 62 -10.08 -6.63 21.13
N PRO A 63 -10.37 -7.94 21.02
CA PRO A 63 -10.96 -8.71 22.10
C PRO A 63 -9.88 -9.17 23.08
N LEU A 64 -9.84 -8.57 24.28
CA LEU A 64 -8.94 -8.94 25.37
C LEU A 64 -9.76 -9.46 26.55
N ARG A 65 -9.56 -10.73 26.92
CA ARG A 65 -10.19 -11.37 28.10
C ARG A 65 -11.72 -11.24 28.13
N GLY A 66 -12.37 -11.31 26.98
CA GLY A 66 -13.84 -11.19 26.86
C GLY A 66 -14.38 -9.76 26.89
N LYS A 67 -13.51 -8.74 26.87
CA LYS A 67 -13.88 -7.32 26.74
C LYS A 67 -13.26 -6.73 25.47
N TRP A 68 -14.01 -5.86 24.79
CA TRP A 68 -13.50 -5.07 23.69
C TRP A 68 -12.69 -3.89 24.23
N ILE A 69 -11.44 -3.77 23.79
CA ILE A 69 -10.55 -2.66 24.14
C ILE A 69 -10.28 -1.88 22.85
N GLU A 70 -10.38 -0.55 22.94
CA GLU A 70 -10.02 0.37 21.87
C GLU A 70 -8.73 1.11 22.25
N LEU A 71 -7.75 1.12 21.34
CA LEU A 71 -6.49 1.81 21.50
C LEU A 71 -6.38 2.90 20.44
N ASP A 72 -6.29 4.16 20.87
CA ASP A 72 -5.98 5.28 20.01
C ASP A 72 -4.48 5.32 19.70
N MET A 73 -4.15 5.33 18.41
CA MET A 73 -2.79 5.34 17.89
C MET A 73 -2.62 6.37 16.79
N GLU A 74 -1.49 7.07 16.79
CA GLU A 74 -1.12 7.99 15.71
C GLU A 74 -0.16 7.33 14.73
N ILE A 75 -0.58 7.15 13.48
CA ILE A 75 0.24 6.62 12.39
C ILE A 75 0.83 7.78 11.59
N LYS A 76 2.12 7.69 11.26
CA LYS A 76 2.79 8.69 10.41
C LYS A 76 2.84 8.24 8.95
N PRO A 77 2.90 9.18 7.99
CA PRO A 77 3.22 8.85 6.61
C PRO A 77 4.59 8.16 6.54
N GLY A 78 4.62 6.89 6.15
CA GLY A 78 5.81 6.03 6.11
C GLY A 78 5.88 4.95 7.21
N ASP A 79 5.01 4.99 8.22
CA ASP A 79 4.90 3.88 9.17
C ASP A 79 4.37 2.63 8.43
N THR A 80 5.00 1.48 8.70
CA THR A 80 4.57 0.19 8.17
C THR A 80 3.63 -0.51 9.15
N VAL A 81 2.92 -1.54 8.68
CA VAL A 81 2.07 -2.38 9.54
C VAL A 81 2.88 -3.06 10.64
N SER A 82 4.15 -3.44 10.37
CA SER A 82 5.04 -3.95 11.42
C SER A 82 5.20 -2.96 12.58
N ARG A 83 5.37 -1.68 12.26
CA ARG A 83 5.52 -0.62 13.27
C ARG A 83 4.27 -0.46 14.14
N ILE A 84 3.08 -0.63 13.57
CA ILE A 84 1.83 -0.62 14.33
C ILE A 84 1.79 -1.80 15.31
N LYS A 85 2.19 -2.99 14.87
CA LYS A 85 2.21 -4.19 15.73
C LYS A 85 3.19 -4.06 16.89
N GLU A 86 4.35 -3.47 16.66
CA GLU A 86 5.32 -3.14 17.71
C GLU A 86 4.71 -2.19 18.76
N ARG A 87 4.03 -1.12 18.32
CA ARG A 87 3.36 -0.20 19.25
C ARG A 87 2.26 -0.88 20.07
N VAL A 88 1.51 -1.81 19.46
CA VAL A 88 0.53 -2.63 20.19
C VAL A 88 1.24 -3.54 21.21
N GLN A 89 2.39 -4.11 20.87
CA GLN A 89 3.19 -4.91 21.81
C GLN A 89 3.67 -4.06 22.99
N GLU A 90 4.15 -2.84 22.75
CA GLU A 90 4.61 -1.94 23.81
C GLU A 90 3.49 -1.56 24.78
N ARG A 91 2.24 -1.46 24.30
CA ARG A 91 1.07 -1.10 25.12
C ARG A 91 0.43 -2.28 25.85
N GLU A 92 0.20 -3.39 25.16
CA GLU A 92 -0.56 -4.54 25.70
C GLU A 92 0.33 -5.75 26.03
N GLY A 93 1.60 -5.75 25.65
CA GLY A 93 2.52 -6.86 25.85
C GLY A 93 2.33 -8.05 24.90
N ILE A 94 1.52 -7.91 23.84
CA ILE A 94 1.22 -9.00 22.91
C ILE A 94 2.31 -9.08 21.83
N LEU A 95 2.95 -10.24 21.67
CA LEU A 95 4.00 -10.43 20.65
C LEU A 95 3.47 -10.14 19.23
N PRO A 96 4.21 -9.41 18.37
CA PRO A 96 3.78 -9.01 17.03
C PRO A 96 3.53 -10.20 16.10
N SER A 97 4.17 -11.34 16.35
CA SER A 97 3.94 -12.60 15.64
C SER A 97 2.59 -13.26 15.95
N ARG A 98 1.98 -12.92 17.09
CA ARG A 98 0.64 -13.36 17.50
C ARG A 98 -0.46 -12.39 17.07
N GLN A 99 -0.08 -11.19 16.62
CA GLN A 99 -0.99 -10.13 16.20
C GLN A 99 -1.39 -10.25 14.73
N LEU A 100 -2.70 -10.27 14.49
CA LEU A 100 -3.31 -10.24 13.16
C LEU A 100 -4.13 -8.96 13.02
N LEU A 101 -3.60 -8.00 12.26
CA LEU A 101 -4.31 -6.76 11.91
C LEU A 101 -5.18 -6.99 10.69
N ILE A 102 -6.46 -6.66 10.80
CA ILE A 102 -7.47 -6.84 9.75
C ILE A 102 -8.19 -5.51 9.56
N PHE A 103 -8.32 -5.10 8.30
CA PHE A 103 -9.10 -3.92 7.91
C PHE A 103 -9.93 -4.24 6.68
N ASN A 104 -11.21 -3.85 6.67
CA ASN A 104 -12.17 -4.18 5.60
C ASN A 104 -12.17 -5.68 5.20
N GLY A 105 -12.03 -6.57 6.19
CA GLY A 105 -11.97 -8.02 5.96
C GLY A 105 -10.66 -8.54 5.34
N LYS A 106 -9.66 -7.68 5.13
CA LYS A 106 -8.36 -8.04 4.58
C LYS A 106 -7.29 -8.06 5.67
N LEU A 107 -6.51 -9.14 5.71
CA LEU A 107 -5.34 -9.24 6.58
C LEU A 107 -4.24 -8.30 6.09
N MET A 108 -3.69 -7.52 7.01
CA MET A 108 -2.61 -6.58 6.72
C MET A 108 -1.24 -7.25 6.77
N GLU A 109 -0.48 -7.09 5.70
CA GLU A 109 0.91 -7.55 5.55
C GLU A 109 1.90 -6.58 6.19
N ASN A 110 2.95 -7.10 6.84
CA ASN A 110 3.90 -6.32 7.64
C ASN A 110 4.70 -5.28 6.83
N GLU A 111 5.02 -5.59 5.57
CA GLU A 111 5.85 -4.75 4.69
C GLU A 111 5.05 -3.60 4.05
N LYS A 112 3.71 -3.67 4.11
CA LYS A 112 2.83 -2.65 3.54
C LYS A 112 2.58 -1.52 4.53
N THR A 113 2.23 -0.37 3.99
CA THR A 113 1.81 0.80 4.76
C THR A 113 0.29 0.75 4.99
N PRO A 114 -0.23 1.41 6.03
CA PRO A 114 -1.68 1.58 6.22
C PRO A 114 -2.37 2.23 5.02
N TRP A 115 -1.64 3.10 4.32
CA TRP A 115 -2.13 3.78 3.14
C TRP A 115 -2.41 2.80 2.01
N ASP A 116 -1.65 1.71 1.86
CA ASP A 116 -1.93 0.64 0.88
C ASP A 116 -3.29 -0.07 1.08
N TYR A 117 -3.98 0.21 2.18
CA TYR A 117 -5.30 -0.30 2.53
C TYR A 117 -6.38 0.79 2.63
N ASP A 118 -6.10 2.00 2.14
CA ASP A 118 -7.02 3.15 2.19
C ASP A 118 -7.48 3.50 3.62
N ILE A 119 -6.61 3.27 4.61
CA ILE A 119 -6.88 3.68 5.99
C ILE A 119 -6.86 5.20 6.07
N VAL A 120 -7.83 5.79 6.78
CA VAL A 120 -7.93 7.24 7.00
C VAL A 120 -8.08 7.57 8.50
N GLY A 121 -8.02 8.85 8.86
CA GLY A 121 -8.25 9.28 10.24
C GLY A 121 -9.60 8.85 10.79
N GLY A 122 -9.59 8.27 11.98
CA GLY A 122 -10.78 7.69 12.61
C GLY A 122 -11.12 6.26 12.16
N SER A 123 -10.32 5.66 11.26
CA SER A 123 -10.52 4.25 10.88
C SER A 123 -10.29 3.33 12.08
N VAL A 124 -11.07 2.24 12.12
CA VAL A 124 -10.98 1.21 13.14
C VAL A 124 -10.34 -0.06 12.55
N LEU A 125 -9.20 -0.44 13.10
CA LEU A 125 -8.46 -1.65 12.76
C LEU A 125 -8.85 -2.77 13.72
N GLY A 126 -9.22 -3.93 13.19
CA GLY A 126 -9.46 -5.13 13.99
C GLY A 126 -8.13 -5.81 14.30
N LEU A 127 -7.84 -6.07 15.57
CA LEU A 127 -6.70 -6.87 15.99
C LEU A 127 -7.18 -8.18 16.59
N PHE A 128 -6.71 -9.28 16.04
CA PHE A 128 -6.94 -10.63 16.57
C PHE A 128 -5.63 -11.21 17.11
N VAL A 129 -5.73 -11.91 18.24
CA VAL A 129 -4.61 -12.63 18.85
C VAL A 129 -4.84 -14.12 18.66
N ARG A 130 -3.81 -14.83 18.21
CA ARG A 130 -3.79 -16.30 18.14
C ARG A 130 -2.92 -16.93 19.22
#